data_AF-A0A959YFW6-F1
#
_entry.id   AF-A0A959YFW6-F1
#
_cell.length_a   1.000
_cell.length_b   1.000
_cell.length_c   1.000
_cell.angle_alpha   90.00
_cell.angle_beta   90.00
_cell.angle_gamma   90.00
#
_symmetry.space_group_name_H-M   'P 1'
#
loop_
_entity.id
_entity.type
_entity.pdbx_description
1 polymer ?
#
loop_
_entity_poly.entity_id
_entity_poly.type
_entity_poly.pdbx_seq_one_letter_code
_entity_poly.pdbx_strand_id
1 'polypeptide(L)'
;MRPLIAILATTVWVSVNEFVRNQLVLADHWVEQYAGMGLTFPAEPQNGAVWGLWALCFAVIAYFISKDGGLLRAGLLLWSIGFVLMWIVIGNMAVLPFSILPVAIPWSLIEAFGAVWIMKRIAS
;
A
#
# COMPACT_ATOMS: atom_id res chain seq x y z
N MET A 1 21.76 -3.55 12.05
CA MET A 1 20.91 -4.67 11.59
C MET A 1 19.43 -4.49 11.91
N ARG A 2 19.04 -4.06 13.12
CA ARG A 2 17.61 -3.88 13.50
C ARG A 2 16.79 -3.01 12.53
N PRO A 3 17.28 -1.85 12.02
CA PRO A 3 16.55 -1.07 11.02
C PRO A 3 16.33 -1.81 9.70
N LEU A 4 17.32 -2.56 9.24
CA LEU A 4 17.21 -3.36 8.01
C LEU A 4 16.15 -4.46 8.17
N ILE A 5 16.14 -5.16 9.31
CA ILE A 5 15.13 -6.18 9.62
C ILE A 5 13.74 -5.56 9.65
N ALA A 6 13.59 -4.38 10.26
CA ALA A 6 12.32 -3.66 10.31
C ALA A 6 11.82 -3.28 8.91
N ILE A 7 12.71 -2.73 8.06
CA ILE A 7 12.38 -2.39 6.67
C ILE A 7 11.94 -3.61 5.89
N LEU A 8 12.67 -4.73 5.98
CA LEU A 8 12.31 -5.96 5.27
C LEU A 8 10.99 -6.56 5.78
N ALA A 9 10.78 -6.60 7.10
CA ALA A 9 9.53 -7.08 7.69
C ALA A 9 8.33 -6.21 7.28
N THR A 10 8.49 -4.88 7.27
CA THR A 10 7.45 -3.97 6.78
C THR A 10 7.21 -4.12 5.28
N THR A 11 8.27 -4.35 4.49
CA THR A 11 8.13 -4.59 3.04
C THR A 11 7.30 -5.85 2.78
N VAL A 12 7.56 -6.94 3.52
CA VAL A 12 6.77 -8.18 3.44
C VAL A 12 5.33 -7.93 3.88
N TRP A 13 5.12 -7.25 5.01
CA TRP A 13 3.80 -6.90 5.52
C TRP A 13 2.95 -6.17 4.47
N VAL A 14 3.51 -5.11 3.87
CA VAL A 14 2.80 -4.31 2.86
C VAL A 14 2.59 -5.12 1.58
N SER A 15 3.60 -5.85 1.10
CA SER A 15 3.49 -6.65 -0.12
C SER A 15 2.42 -7.75 -0.02
N VAL A 16 2.32 -8.42 1.13
CA VAL A 16 1.29 -9.44 1.36
C VAL A 16 -0.09 -8.83 1.36
N ASN A 17 -0.28 -7.69 2.03
CA ASN A 17 -1.58 -7.02 2.07
C ASN A 17 -1.97 -6.49 0.68
N GLU A 18 -1.06 -5.85 -0.04
CA GLU A 18 -1.29 -5.39 -1.42
C GLU A 18 -1.69 -6.55 -2.34
N PHE A 19 -0.98 -7.67 -2.26
CA PHE A 19 -1.28 -8.85 -3.06
C PHE A 19 -2.67 -9.39 -2.72
N VAL A 20 -2.96 -9.64 -1.44
CA VAL A 20 -4.27 -10.18 -1.03
C VAL A 20 -5.39 -9.23 -1.43
N ARG A 21 -5.24 -7.94 -1.16
CA ARG A 21 -6.27 -6.93 -1.43
C ARG A 21 -6.53 -6.79 -2.94
N ASN A 22 -5.50 -6.63 -3.76
CA ASN A 22 -5.67 -6.32 -5.18
C ASN A 22 -5.77 -7.54 -6.10
N GLN A 23 -5.10 -8.65 -5.79
CA GLN A 23 -5.05 -9.84 -6.67
C GLN A 23 -6.04 -10.93 -6.25
N LEU A 24 -6.53 -10.92 -5.00
CA LEU A 24 -7.49 -11.93 -4.53
C LEU A 24 -8.86 -11.32 -4.23
N VAL A 25 -8.91 -10.26 -3.42
CA VAL A 25 -10.18 -9.71 -2.92
C VAL A 25 -10.85 -8.77 -3.92
N LEU A 26 -10.09 -7.90 -4.57
CA LEU A 26 -10.61 -6.84 -5.44
C LEU A 26 -10.33 -7.08 -6.93
N ALA A 27 -9.87 -8.28 -7.31
CA ALA A 27 -9.45 -8.58 -8.66
C ALA A 27 -10.56 -8.32 -9.68
N ASP A 28 -11.79 -8.80 -9.41
CA ASP A 28 -12.92 -8.66 -10.33
C ASP A 28 -13.28 -7.19 -10.58
N HIS A 29 -13.26 -6.35 -9.54
CA HIS A 29 -13.53 -4.92 -9.68
C HIS A 29 -12.47 -4.21 -10.54
N TRP A 30 -11.20 -4.60 -10.42
CA TRP A 30 -10.13 -4.07 -11.25
C TRP A 30 -10.26 -4.52 -12.71
N VAL A 31 -10.55 -5.81 -12.93
CA VAL A 31 -10.74 -6.37 -14.27
C VAL A 31 -11.93 -5.71 -14.97
N GLU A 32 -13.06 -5.55 -14.28
CA GLU A 32 -14.26 -4.90 -14.82
C GLU A 32 -13.99 -3.43 -15.19
N GLN A 33 -13.33 -2.66 -14.31
CA GLN A 33 -12.99 -1.26 -14.58
C GLN A 33 -12.06 -1.12 -15.79
N TYR A 34 -11.02 -1.96 -15.88
CA TYR A 34 -10.10 -1.94 -17.02
C TYR A 34 -10.79 -2.35 -18.32
N ALA A 35 -11.64 -3.39 -18.27
CA ALA A 35 -12.43 -3.81 -19.43
C ALA A 35 -13.38 -2.70 -19.90
N GLY A 36 -14.01 -1.97 -18.97
CA GLY A 36 -14.84 -0.79 -19.28
C GLY A 36 -14.08 0.34 -19.96
N MET A 37 -12.76 0.43 -19.77
CA MET A 37 -11.86 1.36 -20.46
C MET A 37 -11.30 0.80 -21.78
N GLY A 38 -11.65 -0.44 -22.17
CA GLY A 38 -11.04 -1.14 -23.31
C GLY A 38 -9.59 -1.56 -23.07
N LEU A 39 -9.17 -1.67 -21.80
CA LEU A 39 -7.83 -2.05 -21.37
C LEU A 39 -7.84 -3.44 -20.73
N THR A 40 -6.67 -4.07 -20.69
CA THR A 40 -6.47 -5.32 -19.92
C THR A 40 -5.84 -4.98 -18.58
N PHE A 41 -6.39 -5.53 -17.49
CA PHE A 41 -5.83 -5.33 -16.16
C PHE A 41 -4.42 -5.96 -16.06
N PRO A 42 -3.37 -5.20 -15.67
CA PRO A 42 -1.99 -5.67 -15.68
C PRO A 42 -1.68 -6.60 -14.48
N ALA A 43 -2.24 -7.80 -14.48
CA ALA A 43 -2.05 -8.81 -13.43
C ALA A 43 -0.77 -9.66 -13.56
N GLU A 44 0.07 -9.38 -14.57
CA GLU A 44 1.29 -10.17 -14.80
C GLU A 44 2.31 -10.02 -13.65
N PRO A 45 3.13 -11.06 -13.36
CA PRO A 45 4.09 -11.06 -12.26
C PRO A 45 5.07 -9.87 -12.26
N GLN A 46 5.40 -9.35 -13.44
CA GLN A 46 6.25 -8.17 -13.58
C GLN A 46 5.65 -6.92 -12.93
N ASN A 47 4.32 -6.73 -13.01
CA ASN A 47 3.64 -5.63 -12.33
C ASN A 47 3.64 -5.86 -10.81
N GLY A 48 3.54 -7.11 -10.36
CA GLY A 48 3.74 -7.49 -8.97
C GLY A 48 5.13 -7.11 -8.43
N ALA A 49 6.18 -7.23 -9.25
CA ALA A 49 7.53 -6.79 -8.86
C ALA A 49 7.60 -5.26 -8.68
N VAL A 50 6.91 -4.48 -9.52
CA VAL A 50 6.80 -3.02 -9.37
C VAL A 50 6.06 -2.66 -8.07
N TRP A 51 5.00 -3.39 -7.72
CA TRP A 51 4.33 -3.25 -6.42
C TRP A 51 5.25 -3.58 -5.24
N GLY A 52 6.09 -4.62 -5.37
CA GLY A 52 7.11 -4.95 -4.37
C GLY A 52 8.14 -3.84 -4.19
N LEU A 53 8.59 -3.21 -5.29
CA LEU A 53 9.47 -2.05 -5.24
C LEU A 53 8.79 -0.85 -4.55
N TRP A 54 7.52 -0.59 -4.88
CA TRP A 54 6.73 0.44 -4.20
C TRP A 54 6.63 0.15 -2.69
N ALA A 55 6.36 -1.10 -2.29
CA ALA A 55 6.30 -1.51 -0.89
C ALA A 55 7.63 -1.30 -0.15
N LEU A 56 8.77 -1.55 -0.82
CA LEU A 56 10.09 -1.28 -0.27
C LEU A 56 10.33 0.22 -0.06
N CYS A 57 10.03 1.04 -1.07
CA CYS A 57 10.12 2.50 -0.96
C CYS A 57 9.23 3.04 0.17
N PHE A 58 8.00 2.55 0.25
CA PHE A 58 7.06 2.87 1.31
C PHE A 58 7.59 2.47 2.69
N ALA A 59 8.20 1.29 2.83
CA ALA A 59 8.85 0.85 4.08
C ALA A 59 10.03 1.76 4.49
N VAL A 60 10.85 2.21 3.54
CA VAL A 60 11.94 3.17 3.83
C VAL A 60 11.37 4.50 4.34
N ILE A 61 10.32 5.01 3.72
CA ILE A 61 9.63 6.24 4.18
C ILE A 61 9.05 6.01 5.59
N ALA A 62 8.39 4.88 5.82
CA ALA A 62 7.86 4.49 7.12
C ALA A 62 8.94 4.49 8.21
N TYR A 63 10.16 4.02 7.91
CA TYR A 63 11.27 4.05 8.85
C TYR A 63 11.59 5.48 9.33
N PHE A 64 11.70 6.45 8.42
CA PHE A 64 11.96 7.84 8.79
C PHE A 64 10.79 8.47 9.55
N ILE A 65 9.56 8.29 9.06
CA ILE A 65 8.36 8.86 9.70
C ILE A 65 8.13 8.28 11.09
N SER A 66 8.48 6.99 11.31
CA SER A 66 8.27 6.32 12.60
C SER A 66 9.11 6.86 13.75
N LYS A 67 10.19 7.61 13.47
CA LYS A 67 11.11 8.14 14.49
C LYS A 67 10.51 9.26 15.32
N ASP A 68 9.77 10.18 14.69
CA ASP A 68 9.48 11.49 15.29
C ASP A 68 8.00 11.69 15.66
N GLY A 69 7.22 10.62 15.81
CA GLY A 69 5.79 10.74 16.11
C GLY A 69 5.17 9.55 16.83
N GLY A 70 3.99 9.76 17.42
CA GLY A 70 3.13 8.68 17.92
C GLY A 70 2.57 7.83 16.77
N LEU A 71 2.11 6.61 17.08
CA LEU A 71 1.56 5.67 16.09
C LEU A 71 0.47 6.30 15.21
N LEU A 72 -0.42 7.09 15.81
CA LEU A 72 -1.51 7.77 15.09
C LEU A 72 -1.00 8.79 14.07
N ARG A 73 -0.10 9.69 14.47
CA ARG A 73 0.43 10.75 13.58
C ARG A 73 1.25 10.15 12.45
N ALA A 74 2.14 9.22 12.79
CA ALA A 74 2.97 8.53 11.81
C ALA A 74 2.14 7.66 10.86
N GLY A 75 1.13 6.94 11.38
CA GLY A 75 0.23 6.10 10.58
C GLY A 75 -0.61 6.90 9.59
N LEU A 76 -1.23 8.00 10.04
CA LEU A 76 -2.02 8.88 9.16
C LEU A 76 -1.18 9.60 8.10
N LEU A 77 0.03 10.06 8.46
CA LEU A 77 0.94 10.68 7.52
C LEU A 77 1.40 9.69 6.46
N LEU A 78 1.83 8.50 6.89
CA LEU A 78 2.27 7.44 6.00
C LEU A 78 1.13 6.97 5.09
N TRP A 79 -0.08 6.79 5.63
CA TRP A 79 -1.27 6.42 4.86
C TRP A 79 -1.60 7.47 3.79
N SER A 80 -1.57 8.75 4.17
CA SER A 80 -1.81 9.85 3.23
C SER A 80 -0.81 9.82 2.07
N ILE A 81 0.47 9.62 2.37
CA ILE A 81 1.55 9.62 1.35
C ILE A 81 1.46 8.38 0.44
N GLY A 82 1.24 7.19 1.01
CA GLY A 82 1.22 5.95 0.24
C GLY A 82 -0.06 5.72 -0.56
N PHE A 83 -1.21 6.10 -0.01
CA PHE A 83 -2.50 5.73 -0.57
C PHE A 83 -3.28 6.93 -1.08
N VAL A 84 -3.54 7.92 -0.22
CA VAL A 84 -4.43 9.04 -0.57
C VAL A 84 -3.92 9.81 -1.77
N LEU A 85 -2.63 10.19 -1.78
CA LEU A 85 -2.04 10.92 -2.91
C LEU A 85 -2.10 10.11 -4.21
N MET A 86 -1.82 8.80 -4.14
CA MET A 86 -1.94 7.91 -5.31
C MET A 86 -3.38 7.87 -5.81
N TRP A 87 -4.35 7.61 -4.93
CA TRP A 87 -5.77 7.50 -5.26
C TRP A 87 -6.35 8.78 -5.84
N ILE A 88 -5.91 9.95 -5.38
CA ILE A 88 -6.30 11.23 -5.99
C ILE A 88 -5.85 11.27 -7.46
N VAL A 89 -4.62 10.89 -7.75
CA VAL A 89 -4.07 10.89 -9.12
C VAL A 89 -4.78 9.87 -10.00
N ILE A 90 -4.89 8.61 -9.56
CA ILE A 90 -5.53 7.56 -10.37
C ILE A 90 -7.05 7.71 -10.47
N GLY A 91 -7.68 8.33 -9.47
CA GLY A 91 -9.08 8.75 -9.52
C GLY A 91 -9.33 9.86 -10.53
N ASN A 92 -8.44 10.87 -10.59
CA ASN A 92 -8.49 11.91 -11.61
C ASN A 92 -8.32 11.36 -13.03
N MET A 93 -7.53 10.30 -13.21
CA MET A 93 -7.38 9.61 -14.50
C MET A 93 -8.53 8.63 -14.82
N ALA A 94 -9.56 8.54 -13.98
CA ALA A 94 -10.66 7.58 -14.08
C ALA A 94 -10.24 6.10 -14.08
N VAL A 95 -9.00 5.80 -13.65
CA VAL A 95 -8.45 4.44 -13.58
C VAL A 95 -8.91 3.71 -12.32
N LEU A 96 -9.18 4.44 -11.23
CA LEU A 96 -9.59 3.89 -9.94
C LEU A 96 -11.09 3.53 -9.93
N PRO A 97 -11.46 2.26 -9.74
CA PRO A 97 -12.85 1.91 -9.49
C PRO A 97 -13.28 2.35 -8.10
N PHE A 98 -14.18 3.33 -8.00
CA PHE A 98 -14.64 3.83 -6.69
C PHE A 98 -15.41 2.79 -5.86
N SER A 99 -15.93 1.73 -6.50
CA SER A 99 -16.57 0.59 -5.84
C SER A 99 -15.63 -0.13 -4.86
N ILE A 100 -14.31 -0.02 -5.03
CA ILE A 100 -13.35 -0.68 -4.14
C ILE A 100 -13.08 0.09 -2.85
N LEU A 101 -13.36 1.40 -2.82
CA LEU A 101 -12.98 2.29 -1.70
C LEU A 101 -13.51 1.84 -0.33
N PRO A 102 -14.75 1.32 -0.19
CA PRO A 102 -15.24 0.83 1.10
C PRO A 102 -14.39 -0.28 1.72
N VAL A 103 -13.69 -1.08 0.90
CA VAL A 103 -12.78 -2.13 1.35
C VAL A 103 -11.33 -1.63 1.37
N ALA A 104 -10.92 -0.88 0.35
CA ALA A 104 -9.53 -0.42 0.20
C ALA A 104 -9.12 0.59 1.27
N ILE A 105 -10.01 1.50 1.68
CA ILE A 105 -9.74 2.50 2.73
C ILE A 105 -9.41 1.82 4.08
N PRO A 106 -10.30 1.00 4.67
CA PRO A 106 -9.98 0.37 5.97
C PRO A 106 -8.77 -0.56 5.88
N TRP A 107 -8.60 -1.27 4.76
CA TRP A 107 -7.46 -2.18 4.59
C TRP A 107 -6.12 -1.43 4.52
N SER A 108 -6.04 -0.37 3.71
CA SER A 108 -4.82 0.44 3.59
C SER A 108 -4.46 1.18 4.89
N LEU A 109 -5.44 1.50 5.74
CA LEU A 109 -5.17 1.99 7.09
C LEU A 109 -4.50 0.92 7.95
N ILE A 110 -4.98 -0.34 7.91
CA ILE A 110 -4.32 -1.46 8.60
C ILE A 110 -2.89 -1.63 8.10
N GLU A 111 -2.67 -1.49 6.80
CA GLU A 111 -1.34 -1.58 6.19
C GLU A 111 -0.39 -0.50 6.71
N ALA A 112 -0.79 0.77 6.63
CA ALA A 112 0.02 1.90 7.05
C ALA A 112 0.29 1.90 8.56
N PHE A 113 -0.71 1.63 9.38
CA PHE A 113 -0.54 1.56 10.83
C PHE A 113 0.28 0.33 11.24
N GLY A 114 0.08 -0.81 10.58
CA GLY A 114 0.90 -2.01 10.77
C GLY A 114 2.36 -1.75 10.41
N ALA A 115 2.62 -1.06 9.30
CA ALA A 115 3.98 -0.67 8.89
C ALA A 115 4.68 0.19 9.95
N VAL A 116 4.01 1.22 10.48
CA VAL A 116 4.56 2.07 11.54
C VAL A 116 4.74 1.28 12.84
N TRP A 117 3.80 0.41 13.19
CA TRP A 117 3.89 -0.44 14.38
C TRP A 117 5.10 -1.38 14.31
N ILE A 118 5.32 -2.07 13.18
CA ILE A 118 6.50 -2.92 12.95
C ILE A 118 7.79 -2.10 13.11
N MET A 119 7.85 -0.92 12.49
CA MET A 119 9.01 -0.03 12.58
C MET A 119 9.33 0.34 14.03
N LYS A 120 8.32 0.77 14.79
CA LYS A 120 8.48 1.13 16.20
C LYS A 120 8.83 -0.05 17.10
N ARG A 121 8.43 -1.28 16.73
CA ARG A 121 8.69 -2.46 17.55
C ARG A 121 10.09 -3.04 17.33
N ILE A 122 10.60 -2.96 16.10
CA ILE A 122 11.84 -3.62 15.69
C ILE A 122 13.01 -2.63 15.60
N ALA A 123 12.81 -1.47 14.97
CA ALA A 123 13.87 -0.51 14.69
C ALA A 123 14.23 0.40 15.88
N SER A 124 13.30 0.59 16.82
CA SER A 124 13.49 1.33 18.07
C SER A 124 14.29 0.55 19.10
#